data_AF-A0A9E1ZQB1-F1
#
_entry.id   AF-A0A9E1ZQB1-F1
#
_cell.length_a   1.000
_cell.length_b   1.000
_cell.length_c   1.000
_cell.angle_alpha   90.00
_cell.angle_beta   90.00
_cell.angle_gamma   90.00
#
_symmetry.space_group_name_H-M   'P 1'
#
loop_
_entity.id
_entity.type
_entity.pdbx_description
1 polymer ?
#
loop_
_entity_poly.entity_id
_entity_poly.type
_entity_poly.pdbx_seq_one_letter_code
_entity_poly.pdbx_strand_id
1 'polypeptide(L)'
;MDNNTENRTPILNIAWSRFAQLDAAAEKLENPHYGIRRWIFILGVFASLFAVLTETYPDNFPAVGKVVIKVLLILSPITASVLAAFFNKFYGGGGWLTLRAGAEEIKKEIFMYRTVLKDDPRRRVWLEKRLAEIHRQVFRGLGGEMAIDNYTGAIPPYHDPNNPDSDPGFHDLGGDDYFTFRLSDQLAWHIRKVNKIQAERTRLQWFILIAGALGSVFAALGGAFSLWVAVAASVAAAFIGWTELKNLDDTLKNYSKVVIELMIIYDHWMNLEVEERTQAETFKMVKGTEKILWNQNMEYIRSMQEALADADLDEADLVDEVLQNAVKADARFKKRLRDSIVSHTDETLRDAEDTLVETFDEALGTIVEEASSELVQEELAAMAAAASQAVENIVSRASKLRSTMEAIAEDYAGVEFNAETPASELHGLLQRLPKTGEVKG
;
A
#
# COMPACT_ATOMS: atom_id res chain seq x y z
N MET A 1 51.49 5.38 8.49
CA MET A 1 50.06 5.12 8.80
C MET A 1 49.75 3.88 8.00
N ASP A 2 50.16 2.73 8.50
CA ASP A 2 50.31 1.51 7.70
C ASP A 2 49.71 0.32 8.44
N ASN A 3 49.15 -0.59 7.64
CA ASN A 3 48.73 -1.95 7.95
C ASN A 3 47.40 -2.14 8.70
N ASN A 4 46.30 -1.95 7.97
CA ASN A 4 45.19 -2.89 8.07
C ASN A 4 44.48 -3.06 6.71
N THR A 5 45.24 -3.48 5.69
CA THR A 5 44.64 -4.19 4.55
C THR A 5 44.23 -5.58 5.04
N GLU A 6 43.20 -5.60 5.88
CA GLU A 6 42.47 -6.80 6.26
C GLU A 6 42.11 -7.54 4.96
N ASN A 7 42.35 -8.84 4.93
CA ASN A 7 42.38 -9.67 3.72
C ASN A 7 40.97 -9.82 3.12
N ARG A 8 40.41 -8.74 2.56
CA ARG A 8 39.05 -8.66 2.04
C ARG A 8 38.93 -9.60 0.85
N THR A 9 38.24 -10.71 1.05
CA THR A 9 37.97 -11.63 -0.06
C THR A 9 37.12 -10.89 -1.12
N PRO A 10 37.60 -10.73 -2.37
CA PRO A 10 36.93 -9.89 -3.36
C PRO A 10 35.47 -10.26 -3.62
N ILE A 11 35.14 -11.57 -3.60
CA ILE A 11 33.77 -12.04 -3.82
C ILE A 11 32.80 -11.62 -2.70
N LEU A 12 33.27 -11.53 -1.45
CA LEU A 12 32.45 -11.08 -0.32
C LEU A 12 32.16 -9.58 -0.44
N ASN A 13 33.12 -8.78 -0.91
CA ASN A 13 32.89 -7.36 -1.17
C ASN A 13 31.82 -7.16 -2.25
N ILE A 14 31.87 -7.93 -3.34
CA ILE A 14 30.83 -7.93 -4.37
C ILE A 14 29.48 -8.33 -3.78
N ALA A 15 29.44 -9.42 -2.99
CA ALA A 15 28.20 -9.89 -2.38
C ALA A 15 27.57 -8.84 -1.46
N TRP A 16 28.35 -8.25 -0.54
CA TRP A 16 27.89 -7.20 0.36
C TRP A 16 27.47 -5.93 -0.38
N SER A 17 28.17 -5.55 -1.45
CA SER A 17 27.78 -4.42 -2.29
C SER A 17 26.44 -4.67 -2.97
N ARG A 18 26.21 -5.87 -3.52
CA ARG A 18 24.94 -6.24 -4.14
C ARG A 18 23.82 -6.32 -3.12
N PHE A 19 24.07 -6.89 -1.95
CA PHE A 19 23.13 -6.85 -0.82
C PHE A 19 22.72 -5.41 -0.49
N ALA A 20 23.68 -4.52 -0.26
CA ALA A 20 23.42 -3.15 0.12
C ALA A 20 22.69 -2.35 -0.97
N GLN A 21 23.00 -2.60 -2.24
CA GLN A 21 22.27 -2.02 -3.38
C GLN A 21 20.80 -2.43 -3.39
N LEU A 22 20.52 -3.73 -3.23
CA LEU A 22 19.15 -4.24 -3.23
C LEU A 22 18.37 -3.78 -1.99
N ASP A 23 19.00 -3.81 -0.82
CA ASP A 23 18.39 -3.38 0.46
C ASP A 23 18.01 -1.90 0.43
N ALA A 24 18.96 -1.03 0.04
CA ALA A 24 18.70 0.42 -0.07
C ALA A 24 17.65 0.75 -1.14
N ALA A 25 17.65 0.03 -2.27
CA ALA A 25 16.65 0.22 -3.31
C ALA A 25 15.25 -0.25 -2.86
N ALA A 26 15.17 -1.35 -2.09
CA ALA A 26 13.93 -1.81 -1.50
C ALA A 26 13.35 -0.76 -0.54
N GLU A 27 14.17 -0.22 0.36
CA GLU A 27 13.75 0.82 1.31
C GLU A 27 13.29 2.11 0.61
N LYS A 28 14.00 2.52 -0.45
CA LYS A 28 13.62 3.70 -1.26
C LYS A 28 12.25 3.54 -1.92
N LEU A 29 11.88 2.33 -2.35
CA LEU A 29 10.58 2.04 -2.97
C LEU A 29 9.47 1.73 -1.95
N GLU A 30 9.82 1.22 -0.76
CA GLU A 30 8.87 0.95 0.32
C GLU A 30 8.32 2.25 0.95
N ASN A 31 9.15 3.28 1.10
CA ASN A 31 8.73 4.52 1.77
C ASN A 31 7.57 5.26 1.06
N PRO A 32 7.62 5.50 -0.27
CA PRO A 32 6.50 6.09 -1.00
C PRO A 32 5.23 5.26 -0.93
N HIS A 33 5.36 3.92 -0.84
CA HIS A 33 4.22 3.02 -0.80
C HIS A 33 3.28 3.33 0.37
N TYR A 34 3.81 3.38 1.58
CA TYR A 34 3.02 3.75 2.75
C TYR A 34 2.71 5.26 2.81
N GLY A 35 3.62 6.10 2.30
CA GLY A 35 3.45 7.55 2.31
C GLY A 35 2.27 8.04 1.48
N ILE A 36 2.12 7.56 0.24
CA ILE A 36 1.05 7.99 -0.67
C ILE A 36 -0.30 7.45 -0.20
N ARG A 37 -0.39 6.16 0.17
CA ARG A 37 -1.63 5.57 0.69
C ARG A 37 -2.12 6.24 1.96
N ARG A 38 -1.20 6.66 2.84
CA ARG A 38 -1.57 7.47 4.01
C ARG A 38 -2.28 8.78 3.62
N TRP A 39 -1.83 9.45 2.56
CA TRP A 39 -2.48 10.66 2.07
C TRP A 39 -3.86 10.37 1.46
N ILE A 40 -4.03 9.26 0.76
CA ILE A 40 -5.34 8.82 0.23
C ILE A 40 -6.35 8.66 1.38
N PHE A 41 -5.98 7.96 2.45
CA PHE A 41 -6.84 7.82 3.64
C PHE A 41 -7.17 9.17 4.31
N ILE A 42 -6.17 10.06 4.44
CA ILE A 42 -6.37 11.40 5.02
C ILE A 42 -7.35 12.23 4.17
N LEU A 43 -7.20 12.18 2.84
CA LEU A 43 -8.09 12.89 1.92
C LEU A 43 -9.52 12.33 1.95
N GLY A 44 -9.68 11.01 2.12
CA GLY A 44 -10.98 10.38 2.34
C GLY A 44 -11.70 10.92 3.58
N VAL A 45 -11.00 10.96 4.72
CA VAL A 45 -11.54 11.55 5.97
C VAL A 45 -11.88 13.03 5.79
N PHE A 46 -11.02 13.79 5.11
CA PHE A 46 -11.29 15.20 4.83
C PHE A 46 -12.48 15.41 3.90
N ALA A 47 -12.70 14.54 2.92
CA ALA A 47 -13.91 14.60 2.08
C ALA A 47 -15.18 14.45 2.94
N SER A 48 -15.22 13.47 3.85
CA SER A 48 -16.34 13.31 4.78
C SER A 48 -16.50 14.50 5.72
N LEU A 49 -15.40 15.05 6.24
CA LEU A 49 -15.40 16.25 7.08
C LEU A 49 -15.97 17.46 6.34
N PHE A 50 -15.49 17.76 5.13
CA PHE A 50 -15.97 18.89 4.34
C PHE A 50 -17.42 18.73 3.91
N ALA A 51 -17.87 17.50 3.66
CA ALA A 51 -19.28 17.22 3.36
C ALA A 51 -20.18 17.61 4.54
N VAL A 52 -19.81 17.20 5.75
CA VAL A 52 -20.56 17.55 6.98
C VAL A 52 -20.49 19.04 7.27
N LEU A 53 -19.32 19.66 7.12
CA LEU A 53 -19.17 21.10 7.32
C LEU A 53 -20.05 21.90 6.35
N THR A 54 -20.13 21.49 5.08
CA THR A 54 -20.96 22.16 4.06
C THR A 54 -22.44 22.20 4.43
N GLU A 55 -22.96 21.14 5.05
CA GLU A 55 -24.38 21.06 5.43
C GLU A 55 -24.66 21.59 6.85
N THR A 56 -23.64 21.82 7.68
CA THR A 56 -23.79 22.33 9.06
C THR A 56 -23.51 23.83 9.21
N TYR A 57 -23.22 24.54 8.12
CA TYR A 57 -22.91 25.97 8.20
C TYR A 57 -24.09 26.81 8.71
N PRO A 58 -23.87 27.70 9.70
CA PRO A 58 -24.84 28.73 10.04
C PRO A 58 -24.98 29.74 8.90
N ASP A 59 -26.17 30.32 8.76
CA ASP A 59 -26.48 31.27 7.67
C ASP A 59 -25.50 32.44 7.60
N ASN A 60 -24.99 32.87 8.76
CA ASN A 60 -24.06 33.98 8.95
C ASN A 60 -22.59 33.67 8.56
N PHE A 61 -22.28 32.47 8.07
CA PHE A 61 -20.91 32.12 7.68
C PHE A 61 -20.46 32.91 6.43
N PRO A 62 -19.23 33.46 6.39
CA PRO A 62 -18.76 34.28 5.28
C PRO A 62 -18.88 33.56 3.93
N ALA A 63 -19.36 34.27 2.90
CA ALA A 63 -19.56 33.71 1.56
C ALA A 63 -18.27 33.11 0.98
N VAL A 64 -17.13 33.79 1.18
CA VAL A 64 -15.79 33.30 0.79
C VAL A 64 -15.48 31.96 1.46
N GLY A 65 -15.79 31.81 2.75
CA GLY A 65 -15.60 30.55 3.46
C GLY A 65 -16.45 29.42 2.87
N LYS A 66 -17.73 29.68 2.57
CA LYS A 66 -18.62 28.67 1.95
C LYS A 66 -18.05 28.17 0.61
N VAL A 67 -17.49 29.08 -0.20
CA VAL A 67 -16.84 28.72 -1.47
C VAL A 67 -15.59 27.88 -1.23
N VAL A 68 -14.72 28.28 -0.31
CA VAL A 68 -13.48 27.56 0.00
C VAL A 68 -13.76 26.11 0.42
N ILE A 69 -14.71 25.86 1.34
CA ILE A 69 -15.02 24.49 1.76
C ILE A 69 -15.65 23.66 0.64
N LYS A 70 -16.50 24.25 -0.21
CA LYS A 70 -17.02 23.55 -1.39
C LYS A 70 -15.90 23.16 -2.36
N VAL A 71 -14.94 24.05 -2.59
CA VAL A 71 -13.76 23.75 -3.41
C VAL A 71 -12.96 22.60 -2.78
N LEU A 72 -12.71 22.64 -1.46
CA LEU A 72 -11.99 21.57 -0.77
C LEU A 72 -12.72 20.22 -0.81
N LEU A 73 -14.06 20.21 -0.70
CA LEU A 73 -14.89 19.01 -0.83
C LEU A 73 -14.77 18.36 -2.21
N ILE A 74 -14.65 19.16 -3.27
CA ILE A 74 -14.49 18.66 -4.64
C ILE A 74 -13.03 18.24 -4.89
N LEU A 75 -12.07 19.01 -4.37
CA LEU A 75 -10.66 18.79 -4.63
C LEU A 75 -10.11 17.56 -3.91
N SER A 76 -10.62 17.21 -2.72
CA SER A 76 -10.12 16.05 -1.95
C SER A 76 -10.29 14.71 -2.68
N PRO A 77 -11.47 14.31 -3.21
CA PRO A 77 -11.61 13.05 -3.93
C PRO A 77 -10.85 13.03 -5.26
N ILE A 78 -10.77 14.18 -5.97
CA ILE A 78 -10.00 14.29 -7.21
C ILE A 78 -8.51 14.04 -6.93
N THR A 79 -7.97 14.69 -5.90
CA THR A 79 -6.57 14.53 -5.51
C THR A 79 -6.29 13.09 -5.06
N ALA A 80 -7.19 12.49 -4.29
CA ALA A 80 -7.07 11.09 -3.87
C ALA A 80 -7.03 10.14 -5.09
N SER A 81 -7.90 10.37 -6.08
CA SER A 81 -7.96 9.56 -7.31
C SER A 81 -6.68 9.70 -8.16
N VAL A 82 -6.17 10.93 -8.31
CA VAL A 82 -4.90 11.19 -9.02
C VAL A 82 -3.74 10.52 -8.30
N LEU A 83 -3.69 10.59 -6.96
CA LEU A 83 -2.67 9.92 -6.16
C LEU A 83 -2.75 8.40 -6.27
N ALA A 84 -3.96 7.82 -6.25
CA ALA A 84 -4.17 6.39 -6.44
C ALA A 84 -3.71 5.93 -7.83
N ALA A 85 -4.10 6.63 -8.89
CA ALA A 85 -3.67 6.32 -10.25
C ALA A 85 -2.15 6.45 -10.43
N PHE A 86 -1.55 7.50 -9.86
CA PHE A 86 -0.10 7.67 -9.84
C PHE A 86 0.59 6.52 -9.08
N PHE A 87 0.06 6.16 -7.91
CA PHE A 87 0.57 5.06 -7.10
C PHE A 87 0.52 3.73 -7.87
N ASN A 88 -0.64 3.35 -8.43
CA ASN A 88 -0.81 2.10 -9.15
C ASN A 88 0.14 1.99 -10.35
N LYS A 89 0.39 3.11 -11.04
CA LYS A 89 1.30 3.16 -12.19
C LYS A 89 2.78 2.99 -11.81
N PHE A 90 3.22 3.59 -10.70
CA PHE A 90 4.66 3.68 -10.37
C PHE A 90 5.11 2.78 -9.22
N TYR A 91 4.21 2.37 -8.34
CA TYR A 91 4.52 1.68 -7.08
C TYR A 91 3.64 0.44 -6.81
N GLY A 92 2.58 0.20 -7.59
CA GLY A 92 1.65 -0.91 -7.38
C GLY A 92 2.24 -2.30 -7.61
N GLY A 93 3.29 -2.43 -8.44
CA GLY A 93 3.87 -3.74 -8.80
C GLY A 93 4.62 -4.48 -7.70
N GLY A 94 4.71 -3.95 -6.48
CA GLY A 94 5.38 -4.62 -5.36
C GLY A 94 6.89 -4.85 -5.55
N GLY A 95 7.56 -4.13 -6.46
CA GLY A 95 8.97 -4.36 -6.81
C GLY A 95 9.94 -4.26 -5.61
N TRP A 96 9.59 -3.48 -4.59
CA TRP A 96 10.34 -3.41 -3.33
C TRP A 96 10.41 -4.76 -2.62
N LEU A 97 9.36 -5.59 -2.69
CA LEU A 97 9.35 -6.94 -2.13
C LEU A 97 10.33 -7.85 -2.87
N THR A 98 10.41 -7.75 -4.20
CA THR A 98 11.36 -8.51 -5.01
C THR A 98 12.81 -8.12 -4.70
N LEU A 99 13.08 -6.83 -4.54
CA LEU A 99 14.42 -6.34 -4.16
C LEU A 99 14.79 -6.82 -2.75
N ARG A 100 13.87 -6.72 -1.79
CA ARG A 100 14.04 -7.23 -0.42
C ARG A 100 14.28 -8.74 -0.41
N ALA A 101 13.55 -9.50 -1.23
CA ALA A 101 13.75 -10.93 -1.41
C ALA A 101 15.19 -11.25 -1.82
N GLY A 102 15.67 -10.57 -2.86
CA GLY A 102 17.02 -10.74 -3.37
C GLY A 102 18.09 -10.33 -2.36
N ALA A 103 17.87 -9.24 -1.61
CA ALA A 103 18.78 -8.80 -0.55
C ALA A 103 18.92 -9.88 0.53
N GLU A 104 17.82 -10.34 1.13
CA GLU A 104 17.85 -11.38 2.17
C GLU A 104 18.41 -12.71 1.64
N GLU A 105 18.16 -13.05 0.38
CA GLU A 105 18.78 -14.22 -0.24
C GLU A 105 20.29 -14.08 -0.29
N ILE A 106 20.82 -12.96 -0.82
CA ILE A 106 22.27 -12.70 -0.85
C ILE A 106 22.85 -12.76 0.57
N LYS A 107 22.18 -12.17 1.55
CA LYS A 107 22.62 -12.16 2.95
C LYS A 107 22.76 -13.57 3.50
N LYS A 108 21.75 -14.42 3.29
CA LYS A 108 21.81 -15.86 3.60
C LYS A 108 23.03 -16.52 2.96
N GLU A 109 23.26 -16.31 1.66
CA GLU A 109 24.36 -16.99 0.95
C GLU A 109 25.74 -16.48 1.39
N ILE A 110 25.86 -15.22 1.82
CA ILE A 110 27.07 -14.69 2.47
C ILE A 110 27.37 -15.45 3.76
N PHE A 111 26.37 -15.64 4.62
CA PHE A 111 26.57 -16.38 5.87
C PHE A 111 26.88 -17.86 5.62
N MET A 112 26.20 -18.50 4.67
CA MET A 112 26.51 -19.88 4.24
C MET A 112 27.94 -20.02 3.70
N TYR A 113 28.40 -19.04 2.91
CA TYR A 113 29.77 -18.99 2.37
C TYR A 113 30.82 -18.92 3.49
N ARG A 114 30.57 -18.09 4.51
CA ARG A 114 31.51 -17.81 5.60
C ARG A 114 31.54 -18.90 6.67
N THR A 115 30.48 -19.70 6.78
CA THR A 115 30.35 -20.74 7.82
C THR A 115 30.48 -22.16 7.24
N VAL A 116 29.52 -22.58 6.42
CA VAL A 116 29.37 -23.97 5.95
C VAL A 116 30.39 -24.28 4.87
N LEU A 117 30.65 -23.33 3.97
CA LEU A 117 31.54 -23.53 2.83
C LEU A 117 32.98 -23.08 3.11
N LYS A 118 33.33 -22.71 4.35
CA LYS A 118 34.64 -22.11 4.64
C LYS A 118 35.84 -22.97 4.22
N ASP A 119 35.69 -24.29 4.33
CA ASP A 119 36.72 -25.27 4.00
C ASP A 119 36.63 -25.78 2.54
N ASP A 120 35.61 -25.37 1.77
CA ASP A 120 35.42 -25.82 0.38
C ASP A 120 36.26 -24.98 -0.60
N PRO A 121 37.19 -25.56 -1.38
CA PRO A 121 38.00 -24.82 -2.36
C PRO A 121 37.17 -24.18 -3.49
N ARG A 122 35.95 -24.67 -3.76
CA ARG A 122 35.04 -24.17 -4.80
C ARG A 122 34.06 -23.11 -4.30
N ARG A 123 34.12 -22.72 -3.01
CA ARG A 123 33.20 -21.76 -2.40
C ARG A 123 33.06 -20.44 -3.17
N ARG A 124 34.16 -19.94 -3.74
CA ARG A 124 34.18 -18.69 -4.53
C ARG A 124 33.31 -18.79 -5.78
N VAL A 125 33.52 -19.87 -6.55
CA VAL A 125 32.74 -20.16 -7.77
C VAL A 125 31.27 -20.40 -7.43
N TRP A 126 31.01 -21.06 -6.30
CA TRP A 126 29.65 -21.29 -5.82
C TRP A 126 28.92 -19.95 -5.53
N LEU A 127 29.55 -19.03 -4.79
CA LEU A 127 28.93 -17.75 -4.45
C LEU A 127 28.72 -16.88 -5.69
N GLU A 128 29.70 -16.83 -6.59
CA GLU A 128 29.56 -16.12 -7.87
C GLU A 128 28.36 -16.61 -8.68
N LYS A 129 28.22 -17.94 -8.83
CA LYS A 129 27.07 -18.54 -9.51
C LYS A 129 25.76 -18.17 -8.83
N ARG A 130 25.73 -18.23 -7.50
CA ARG A 130 24.52 -17.96 -6.71
C ARG A 130 24.10 -16.49 -6.81
N LEU A 131 25.04 -15.55 -6.73
CA LEU A 131 24.77 -14.12 -6.94
C LEU A 131 24.18 -13.86 -8.33
N ALA A 132 24.71 -14.51 -9.37
CA ALA A 132 24.19 -14.36 -10.73
C ALA A 132 22.76 -14.92 -10.87
N GLU A 133 22.46 -16.05 -10.22
CA GLU A 133 21.11 -16.62 -10.18
C GLU A 133 20.11 -15.68 -9.49
N ILE A 134 20.47 -15.16 -8.30
CA ILE A 134 19.64 -14.22 -7.54
C ILE A 134 19.39 -12.97 -8.36
N HIS A 135 20.43 -12.40 -8.97
CA HIS A 135 20.29 -11.19 -9.79
C HIS A 135 19.33 -11.39 -10.98
N ARG A 136 19.38 -12.55 -11.64
CA ARG A 136 18.44 -12.92 -12.71
C ARG A 136 17.02 -13.16 -12.20
N GLN A 137 16.86 -13.68 -10.98
CA GLN A 137 15.55 -13.84 -10.35
C GLN A 137 14.94 -12.48 -10.01
N VAL A 138 15.71 -11.58 -9.40
CA VAL A 138 15.27 -10.21 -9.11
C VAL A 138 14.91 -9.49 -10.40
N PHE A 139 15.75 -9.54 -11.44
CA PHE A 139 15.45 -8.93 -12.74
C PHE A 139 14.15 -9.42 -13.36
N ARG A 140 13.89 -10.75 -13.31
CA ARG A 140 12.62 -11.33 -13.77
C ARG A 140 11.44 -10.91 -12.90
N GLY A 141 11.62 -10.88 -11.58
CA GLY A 141 10.58 -10.47 -10.63
C GLY A 141 10.18 -9.00 -10.78
N LEU A 142 11.09 -8.13 -11.23
CA LEU A 142 10.82 -6.74 -11.56
C LEU A 142 10.24 -6.53 -12.98
N GLY A 143 9.87 -7.59 -13.70
CA GLY A 143 9.31 -7.46 -15.04
C GLY A 143 10.33 -7.07 -16.12
N GLY A 144 11.64 -7.20 -15.85
CA GLY A 144 12.69 -6.86 -16.81
C GLY A 144 13.18 -5.42 -16.77
N GLU A 145 12.68 -4.61 -15.84
CA GLU A 145 13.18 -3.25 -15.60
C GLU A 145 13.89 -3.19 -14.25
N MET A 146 15.19 -2.87 -14.26
CA MET A 146 15.98 -2.73 -13.03
C MET A 146 16.76 -1.42 -13.09
N ALA A 147 16.16 -0.37 -12.54
CA ALA A 147 16.81 0.92 -12.32
C ALA A 147 17.22 1.02 -10.84
N ILE A 148 18.48 0.72 -10.53
CA ILE A 148 19.03 0.75 -9.18
C ILE A 148 20.19 1.73 -9.13
N ASP A 149 20.18 2.61 -8.13
CA ASP A 149 21.27 3.53 -7.88
C ASP A 149 22.49 2.80 -7.30
N ASN A 150 23.68 3.35 -7.54
CA ASN A 150 24.89 2.83 -6.90
C ASN A 150 24.84 3.12 -5.39
N TYR A 151 25.07 2.08 -4.58
CA TYR A 151 25.18 2.24 -3.13
C TYR A 151 26.49 2.94 -2.75
N THR A 152 26.40 4.00 -1.94
CA THR A 152 27.55 4.84 -1.53
C THR A 152 27.92 4.70 -0.05
N GLY A 153 27.22 3.86 0.71
CA GLY A 153 27.46 3.68 2.14
C GLY A 153 28.61 2.73 2.48
N ALA A 154 28.81 2.46 3.77
CA ALA A 154 29.80 1.51 4.25
C ALA A 154 29.45 0.07 3.86
N ILE A 155 30.48 -0.76 3.67
CA ILE A 155 30.39 -2.17 3.31
C ILE A 155 31.21 -2.99 4.32
N PRO A 156 30.62 -3.98 5.01
CA PRO A 156 29.19 -4.34 5.00
C PRO A 156 28.29 -3.24 5.57
N PRO A 157 27.03 -3.14 5.13
CA PRO A 157 26.09 -2.17 5.69
C PRO A 157 25.79 -2.49 7.16
N TYR A 158 25.50 -1.46 7.95
CA TYR A 158 25.16 -1.54 9.39
C TYR A 158 26.28 -2.03 10.34
N HIS A 159 27.51 -2.18 9.86
CA HIS A 159 28.65 -2.47 10.74
C HIS A 159 29.03 -1.25 11.59
N ASP A 160 29.10 -1.46 12.91
CA ASP A 160 29.56 -0.47 13.88
C ASP A 160 30.92 -0.91 14.45
N PRO A 161 32.02 -0.23 14.07
CA PRO A 161 33.36 -0.55 14.57
C PRO A 161 33.52 -0.46 16.10
N ASN A 162 32.61 0.24 16.80
CA ASN A 162 32.67 0.41 18.24
C ASN A 162 31.94 -0.70 19.01
N ASN A 163 31.14 -1.51 18.32
CA ASN A 163 30.41 -2.61 18.92
C ASN A 163 31.14 -3.93 18.62
N PRO A 164 31.68 -4.62 19.65
CA PRO A 164 32.38 -5.89 19.46
C PRO A 164 31.47 -7.01 18.92
N ASP A 165 30.16 -6.89 19.10
CA ASP A 165 29.18 -7.84 18.59
C ASP A 165 28.74 -7.50 17.15
N SER A 166 29.37 -6.49 16.52
CA SER A 166 29.10 -6.14 15.12
C SER A 166 29.96 -6.94 14.16
N ASP A 167 29.33 -7.54 13.16
CA ASP A 167 29.98 -8.38 12.18
C ASP A 167 30.80 -7.57 11.16
N PRO A 168 32.14 -7.74 11.08
CA PRO A 168 32.98 -7.09 10.08
C PRO A 168 32.71 -7.57 8.64
N GLY A 169 32.06 -8.72 8.48
CA GLY A 169 31.53 -9.21 7.21
C GLY A 169 32.50 -9.97 6.30
N PHE A 170 33.82 -9.92 6.53
CA PHE A 170 34.82 -10.40 5.56
C PHE A 170 35.57 -11.68 5.95
N HIS A 171 35.50 -12.12 7.21
CA HIS A 171 36.22 -13.30 7.68
C HIS A 171 35.31 -14.55 7.74
N ASP A 172 35.95 -15.72 7.75
CA ASP A 172 35.27 -17.00 7.96
C ASP A 172 34.81 -17.13 9.42
N LEU A 173 33.62 -17.68 9.61
CA LEU A 173 32.92 -17.70 10.89
C LEU A 173 33.02 -19.08 11.56
N GLY A 174 33.27 -19.08 12.87
CA GLY A 174 33.02 -20.20 13.77
C GLY A 174 31.54 -20.36 14.10
N GLY A 175 31.23 -21.36 14.92
CA GLY A 175 29.87 -21.54 15.45
C GLY A 175 29.46 -20.39 16.36
N ASP A 176 30.33 -20.02 17.31
CA ASP A 176 30.04 -18.92 18.25
C ASP A 176 29.97 -17.55 17.56
N ASP A 177 30.83 -17.30 16.56
CA ASP A 177 30.75 -16.06 15.78
C ASP A 177 29.42 -15.96 15.02
N TYR A 178 28.98 -17.05 14.38
CA TYR A 178 27.68 -17.08 13.71
C TYR A 178 26.52 -16.91 14.70
N PHE A 179 26.61 -17.57 15.87
CA PHE A 179 25.61 -17.45 16.92
C PHE A 179 25.43 -15.98 17.34
N THR A 180 26.52 -15.26 17.61
CA THR A 180 26.49 -13.86 18.03
C THR A 180 26.03 -12.95 16.89
N PHE A 181 26.71 -13.00 15.75
CA PHE A 181 26.52 -12.04 14.65
C PHE A 181 25.22 -12.24 13.86
N ARG A 182 24.67 -13.46 13.85
CA ARG A 182 23.51 -13.78 13.01
C ARG A 182 22.34 -14.27 13.84
N LEU A 183 22.47 -15.35 14.61
CA LEU A 183 21.31 -15.92 15.30
C LEU A 183 20.77 -15.00 16.41
N SER A 184 21.64 -14.57 17.32
CA SER A 184 21.28 -13.71 18.46
C SER A 184 20.79 -12.34 18.01
N ASP A 185 21.51 -11.69 17.08
CA ASP A 185 21.07 -10.43 16.48
C ASP A 185 19.68 -10.54 15.84
N GLN A 186 19.46 -11.56 15.00
CA GLN A 186 18.18 -11.74 14.32
C GLN A 186 17.07 -12.04 15.32
N LEU A 187 17.29 -12.90 16.32
CA LEU A 187 16.31 -13.16 17.37
C LEU A 187 15.93 -11.87 18.10
N ALA A 188 16.92 -11.08 18.54
CA ALA A 188 16.69 -9.82 19.23
C ALA A 188 15.93 -8.81 18.35
N TRP A 189 16.29 -8.71 17.08
CA TRP A 189 15.57 -7.86 16.12
C TRP A 189 14.12 -8.31 15.94
N HIS A 190 13.87 -9.62 15.79
CA HIS A 190 12.53 -10.17 15.60
C HIS A 190 11.64 -9.95 16.83
N ILE A 191 12.17 -10.14 18.05
CA ILE A 191 11.47 -9.83 19.30
C ILE A 191 11.09 -8.35 19.36
N ARG A 192 12.03 -7.44 19.08
CA ARG A 192 11.74 -5.99 19.04
C ARG A 192 10.68 -5.66 18.00
N LYS A 193 10.74 -6.30 16.83
CA LYS A 193 9.80 -6.09 15.73
C LYS A 193 8.38 -6.56 16.08
N VAL A 194 8.23 -7.73 16.70
CA VAL A 194 6.96 -8.25 17.21
C VAL A 194 6.33 -7.26 18.20
N ASN A 195 7.09 -6.79 19.19
CA ASN A 195 6.60 -5.84 20.17
C ASN A 195 6.16 -4.50 19.55
N LYS A 196 6.92 -4.00 18.56
CA LYS A 196 6.58 -2.77 17.84
C LYS A 196 5.28 -2.94 17.05
N ILE A 197 5.12 -4.03 16.32
CA ILE A 197 3.92 -4.32 15.52
C ILE A 197 2.70 -4.49 16.44
N GLN A 198 2.85 -5.23 17.54
CA GLN A 198 1.78 -5.42 18.52
C GLN A 198 1.32 -4.09 19.12
N ALA A 199 2.25 -3.21 19.51
CA ALA A 199 1.90 -1.90 20.05
C ALA A 199 1.19 -1.02 19.00
N GLU A 200 1.63 -1.07 17.74
CA GLU A 200 0.97 -0.35 16.64
C GLU A 200 -0.46 -0.87 16.40
N ARG A 201 -0.63 -2.19 16.32
CA ARG A 201 -1.93 -2.85 16.18
C ARG A 201 -2.89 -2.47 17.31
N THR A 202 -2.45 -2.59 18.57
CA THR A 202 -3.27 -2.24 19.73
C THR A 202 -3.67 -0.76 19.69
N ARG A 203 -2.75 0.13 19.31
CA ARG A 203 -3.05 1.56 19.19
C ARG A 203 -4.11 1.83 18.11
N LEU A 204 -4.02 1.19 16.94
CA LEU A 204 -5.00 1.35 15.87
C LEU A 204 -6.38 0.80 16.26
N GLN A 205 -6.42 -0.37 16.92
CA GLN A 205 -7.67 -0.93 17.45
C GLN A 205 -8.36 0.03 18.43
N TRP A 206 -7.60 0.66 19.34
CA TRP A 206 -8.16 1.69 20.22
C TRP A 206 -8.73 2.88 19.45
N PHE A 207 -8.06 3.34 18.40
CA PHE A 207 -8.59 4.44 17.59
C PHE A 207 -9.88 4.06 16.85
N ILE A 208 -9.98 2.84 16.33
CA ILE A 208 -11.20 2.33 15.70
C ILE A 208 -12.36 2.28 16.70
N LEU A 209 -12.12 1.74 17.91
CA LEU A 209 -13.12 1.68 18.97
C LEU A 209 -13.58 3.06 19.44
N ILE A 210 -12.64 3.99 19.61
CA ILE A 210 -12.96 5.39 19.97
C ILE A 210 -13.79 6.05 18.87
N ALA A 211 -13.42 5.88 17.60
CA ALA A 211 -14.18 6.42 16.47
C ALA A 211 -15.60 5.85 16.42
N GLY A 212 -15.76 4.53 16.59
CA GLY A 212 -17.08 3.88 16.66
C GLY A 212 -17.93 4.35 17.85
N ALA A 213 -17.31 4.55 19.02
CA ALA A 213 -17.99 5.08 20.21
C ALA A 213 -18.44 6.53 20.00
N LEU A 214 -17.58 7.38 19.41
CA LEU A 214 -17.92 8.76 19.06
C LEU A 214 -19.08 8.80 18.05
N GLY A 215 -19.08 7.92 17.04
CA GLY A 215 -20.19 7.78 16.11
C GLY A 215 -21.52 7.47 16.81
N SER A 216 -21.51 6.53 17.76
CA SER A 216 -22.70 6.21 18.56
C SER A 216 -23.18 7.38 19.42
N VAL A 217 -22.25 8.12 20.05
CA VAL A 217 -22.57 9.32 20.84
C VAL A 217 -23.19 10.41 19.97
N PHE A 218 -22.62 10.68 18.80
CA PHE A 218 -23.16 11.67 17.86
C PHE A 218 -24.56 11.30 17.36
N ALA A 219 -24.81 10.02 17.10
CA ALA A 219 -26.13 9.53 16.73
C ALA A 219 -27.15 9.73 17.86
N ALA A 220 -26.77 9.44 19.11
CA ALA A 220 -27.64 9.58 20.27
C ALA A 220 -27.99 11.04 20.61
N LEU A 221 -27.06 11.98 20.39
CA LEU A 221 -27.29 13.42 20.62
C LEU A 221 -28.27 14.04 19.61
N GLY A 222 -28.41 13.44 18.42
CA GLY A 222 -29.37 13.88 17.40
C GLY A 222 -29.10 15.29 16.84
N GLY A 223 -30.07 15.81 16.08
CA GLY A 223 -29.97 17.15 15.46
C GLY A 223 -28.77 17.29 14.51
N ALA A 224 -28.04 18.40 14.60
CA ALA A 224 -26.85 18.66 13.77
C ALA A 224 -25.69 17.68 14.04
N PHE A 225 -25.66 17.01 15.21
CA PHE A 225 -24.64 16.01 15.53
C PHE A 225 -24.81 14.71 14.74
N SER A 226 -26.01 14.41 14.23
CA SER A 226 -26.25 13.20 13.42
C SER A 226 -25.38 13.14 12.15
N LEU A 227 -25.05 14.29 11.57
CA LEU A 227 -24.16 14.36 10.39
C LEU A 227 -22.71 14.00 10.73
N TRP A 228 -22.26 14.26 11.96
CA TRP A 228 -20.90 13.95 12.41
C TRP A 228 -20.61 12.45 12.57
N VAL A 229 -21.66 11.61 12.57
CA VAL A 229 -21.54 10.16 12.49
C VAL A 229 -20.75 9.73 11.24
N ALA A 230 -20.96 10.42 10.11
CA ALA A 230 -20.25 10.13 8.86
C ALA A 230 -18.73 10.39 8.99
N VAL A 231 -18.33 11.45 9.71
CA VAL A 231 -16.91 11.73 9.98
C VAL A 231 -16.31 10.63 10.85
N ALA A 232 -16.98 10.27 11.94
CA ALA A 232 -16.53 9.20 12.83
C ALA A 232 -16.39 7.85 12.09
N ALA A 233 -17.36 7.51 11.22
CA ALA A 233 -17.31 6.32 10.38
C ALA A 233 -16.12 6.36 9.38
N SER A 234 -15.88 7.50 8.73
CA SER A 234 -14.75 7.66 7.79
C SER A 234 -13.39 7.49 8.47
N VAL A 235 -13.24 7.99 9.70
CA VAL A 235 -12.03 7.80 10.51
C VAL A 235 -11.84 6.34 10.88
N ALA A 236 -12.90 5.65 11.29
CA ALA A 236 -12.84 4.22 11.58
C ALA A 236 -12.44 3.41 10.33
N ALA A 237 -13.07 3.68 9.18
CA ALA A 237 -12.76 3.04 7.91
C ALA A 237 -11.29 3.28 7.48
N ALA A 238 -10.80 4.50 7.62
CA ALA A 238 -9.40 4.83 7.33
C ALA A 238 -8.40 4.03 8.19
N PHE A 239 -8.70 3.83 9.48
CA PHE A 239 -7.84 3.01 10.35
C PHE A 239 -7.96 1.50 10.08
N ILE A 240 -9.14 1.02 9.70
CA ILE A 240 -9.34 -0.37 9.26
C ILE A 240 -8.52 -0.62 7.99
N GLY A 241 -8.70 0.20 6.95
CA GLY A 241 -7.95 0.08 5.70
C GLY A 241 -6.44 0.23 5.90
N TRP A 242 -5.99 1.07 6.84
CA TRP A 242 -4.57 1.15 7.20
C TRP A 242 -4.03 -0.13 7.86
N THR A 243 -4.86 -0.81 8.66
CA THR A 243 -4.50 -2.07 9.33
C THR A 243 -4.39 -3.21 8.33
N GLU A 244 -5.33 -3.27 7.38
CA GLU A 244 -5.37 -4.23 6.28
C GLU A 244 -4.20 -4.01 5.31
N LEU A 245 -3.95 -2.76 4.90
CA LEU A 245 -2.83 -2.38 4.04
C LEU A 245 -1.48 -2.85 4.60
N LYS A 246 -1.27 -2.68 5.91
CA LYS A 246 -0.03 -3.11 6.56
C LYS A 246 0.01 -4.61 6.84
N ASN A 247 -1.09 -5.32 6.59
CA ASN A 247 -1.29 -6.72 6.92
C ASN A 247 -0.75 -7.07 8.32
N LEU A 248 -1.12 -6.27 9.33
CA LEU A 248 -0.50 -6.33 10.66
C LEU A 248 -0.71 -7.69 11.35
N ASP A 249 -1.86 -8.32 11.13
CA ASP A 249 -2.21 -9.59 11.76
C ASP A 249 -1.35 -10.74 11.25
N ASP A 250 -1.20 -10.91 9.94
CA ASP A 250 -0.40 -12.01 9.39
C ASP A 250 1.09 -11.73 9.55
N THR A 251 1.49 -10.47 9.43
CA THR A 251 2.87 -10.05 9.71
C THR A 251 3.24 -10.38 11.16
N LEU A 252 2.38 -10.08 12.14
CA LEU A 252 2.62 -10.40 13.55
C LEU A 252 2.70 -11.91 13.80
N LYS A 253 1.80 -12.70 13.22
CA LYS A 253 1.82 -14.17 13.34
C LYS A 253 3.11 -14.76 12.79
N ASN A 254 3.51 -14.31 11.60
CA ASN A 254 4.72 -14.79 10.93
C ASN A 254 5.98 -14.47 11.77
N TYR A 255 6.15 -13.22 12.23
CA TYR A 255 7.29 -12.85 13.08
C TYR A 255 7.30 -13.60 14.42
N SER A 256 6.13 -13.80 15.05
CA SER A 256 6.03 -14.54 16.31
C SER A 256 6.45 -16.01 16.16
N LYS A 257 6.06 -16.65 15.04
CA LYS A 257 6.50 -18.01 14.70
C LYS A 257 8.02 -18.08 14.55
N VAL A 258 8.63 -17.10 13.87
CA VAL A 258 10.10 -17.05 13.76
C VAL A 258 10.79 -16.88 15.09
N VAL A 259 10.27 -16.02 15.98
CA VAL A 259 10.85 -15.88 17.32
C VAL A 259 10.89 -17.23 18.04
N ILE A 260 9.80 -18.00 18.00
CA ILE A 260 9.75 -19.33 18.63
C ILE A 260 10.78 -20.27 17.99
N GLU A 261 10.81 -20.38 16.67
CA GLU A 261 11.70 -21.29 15.95
C GLU A 261 13.19 -20.92 16.13
N LEU A 262 13.53 -19.62 16.13
CA LEU A 262 14.89 -19.17 16.42
C LEU A 262 15.26 -19.36 17.88
N MET A 263 14.32 -19.18 18.81
CA MET A 263 14.55 -19.42 20.23
C MET A 263 14.91 -20.89 20.50
N ILE A 264 14.24 -21.84 19.83
CA ILE A 264 14.55 -23.27 19.95
C ILE A 264 16.01 -23.56 19.54
N ILE A 265 16.48 -22.94 18.44
CA ILE A 265 17.87 -23.11 18.00
C ILE A 265 18.83 -22.41 18.96
N TYR A 266 18.47 -21.22 19.43
CA TYR A 266 19.25 -20.44 20.39
C TYR A 266 19.46 -21.23 21.69
N ASP A 267 18.38 -21.75 22.27
CA ASP A 267 18.39 -22.52 23.51
C ASP A 267 19.19 -23.80 23.35
N HIS A 268 19.05 -24.49 22.19
CA HIS A 268 19.85 -25.67 21.88
C HIS A 268 21.34 -25.36 21.85
N TRP A 269 21.77 -24.32 21.12
CA TRP A 269 23.18 -23.93 21.04
C TRP A 269 23.74 -23.53 22.42
N MET A 270 22.96 -22.79 23.19
CA MET A 270 23.39 -22.35 24.52
C MET A 270 23.50 -23.49 25.53
N ASN A 271 22.76 -24.57 25.34
CA ASN A 271 22.79 -25.74 26.21
C ASN A 271 23.93 -26.72 25.87
N LEU A 272 24.60 -26.58 24.73
CA LEU A 272 25.74 -27.43 24.36
C LEU A 272 27.00 -27.03 25.13
N GLU A 273 27.69 -28.02 25.68
CA GLU A 273 29.05 -27.86 26.23
C GLU A 273 30.06 -27.57 25.09
N VAL A 274 31.22 -27.02 25.42
CA VAL A 274 32.23 -26.59 24.42
C VAL A 274 32.69 -27.79 23.58
N GLU A 275 32.79 -28.97 24.18
CA GLU A 275 33.15 -30.23 23.56
C GLU A 275 32.06 -30.75 22.61
N GLU A 276 30.79 -30.43 22.88
CA GLU A 276 29.64 -30.84 22.07
C GLU A 276 29.39 -29.91 20.87
N ARG A 277 30.00 -28.71 20.86
CA ARG A 277 29.95 -27.73 19.76
C ARG A 277 30.81 -28.16 18.58
N THR A 278 30.44 -29.29 18.00
CA THR A 278 31.07 -29.86 16.82
C THR A 278 30.73 -29.06 15.56
N GLN A 279 31.49 -29.31 14.49
CA GLN A 279 31.18 -28.76 13.16
C GLN A 279 29.80 -29.20 12.66
N ALA A 280 29.35 -30.41 13.02
CA ALA A 280 28.03 -30.91 12.65
C ALA A 280 26.91 -30.10 13.32
N GLU A 281 27.03 -29.82 14.63
CA GLU A 281 26.07 -28.98 15.35
C GLU A 281 26.09 -27.53 14.84
N THR A 282 27.28 -27.00 14.51
CA THR A 282 27.40 -25.68 13.87
C THR A 282 26.64 -25.64 12.55
N PHE A 283 26.80 -26.63 11.68
CA PHE A 283 26.11 -26.69 10.40
C PHE A 283 24.60 -26.86 10.55
N LYS A 284 24.16 -27.61 11.57
CA LYS A 284 22.74 -27.79 11.90
C LYS A 284 22.13 -26.47 12.36
N MET A 285 22.81 -25.73 13.24
CA MET A 285 22.39 -24.39 13.66
C MET A 285 22.28 -23.45 12.47
N VAL A 286 23.35 -23.28 11.69
CA VAL A 286 23.37 -22.36 10.53
C VAL A 286 22.26 -22.69 9.54
N LYS A 287 22.14 -23.96 9.13
CA LYS A 287 21.11 -24.37 8.16
C LYS A 287 19.70 -24.18 8.72
N GLY A 288 19.50 -24.45 10.01
CA GLY A 288 18.22 -24.24 10.69
C GLY A 288 17.84 -22.76 10.68
N THR A 289 18.73 -21.90 11.15
CA THR A 289 18.54 -20.44 11.23
C THR A 289 18.28 -19.84 9.85
N GLU A 290 19.15 -20.08 8.87
CA GLU A 290 18.97 -19.50 7.53
C GLU A 290 17.71 -20.03 6.82
N LYS A 291 17.30 -21.27 7.09
CA LYS A 291 16.04 -21.82 6.56
C LYS A 291 14.82 -21.13 7.18
N ILE A 292 14.82 -20.90 8.49
CA ILE A 292 13.73 -20.20 9.19
C ILE A 292 13.60 -18.78 8.65
N LEU A 293 14.72 -18.04 8.60
CA LEU A 293 14.75 -16.66 8.10
C LEU A 293 14.29 -16.58 6.63
N TRP A 294 14.78 -17.48 5.78
CA TRP A 294 14.37 -17.53 4.38
C TRP A 294 12.88 -17.83 4.21
N ASN A 295 12.37 -18.84 4.91
CA ASN A 295 10.96 -19.22 4.85
C ASN A 295 10.06 -18.07 5.30
N GLN A 296 10.43 -17.37 6.38
CA GLN A 296 9.70 -16.20 6.84
C GLN A 296 9.68 -15.09 5.80
N ASN A 297 10.82 -14.78 5.18
CA ASN A 297 10.89 -13.75 4.17
C ASN A 297 9.97 -14.08 2.99
N MET A 298 9.96 -15.34 2.53
CA MET A 298 9.04 -15.79 1.48
C MET A 298 7.57 -15.72 1.90
N GLU A 299 7.25 -16.12 3.13
CA GLU A 299 5.89 -16.04 3.68
C GLU A 299 5.41 -14.59 3.78
N TYR A 300 6.27 -13.67 4.23
CA TYR A 300 5.99 -12.23 4.30
C TYR A 300 5.79 -11.62 2.91
N ILE A 301 6.64 -11.97 1.93
CA ILE A 301 6.51 -11.47 0.56
C ILE A 301 5.20 -11.93 -0.05
N ARG A 302 4.85 -13.22 0.10
CA ARG A 302 3.59 -13.75 -0.42
C ARG A 302 2.38 -13.06 0.23
N SER A 303 2.36 -12.98 1.57
CA SER A 303 1.23 -12.35 2.28
C SER A 303 1.09 -10.86 1.96
N MET A 304 2.21 -10.17 1.69
CA MET A 304 2.17 -8.77 1.27
C MET A 304 1.73 -8.63 -0.18
N GLN A 305 2.16 -9.51 -1.10
CA GLN A 305 1.67 -9.51 -2.48
C GLN A 305 0.16 -9.78 -2.55
N GLU A 306 -0.35 -10.69 -1.75
CA GLU A 306 -1.78 -10.95 -1.61
C GLU A 306 -2.51 -9.71 -1.08
N ALA A 307 -2.03 -9.11 0.01
CA ALA A 307 -2.62 -7.88 0.56
C ALA A 307 -2.58 -6.68 -0.42
N LEU A 308 -1.53 -6.57 -1.24
CA LEU A 308 -1.44 -5.54 -2.28
C LEU A 308 -2.46 -5.78 -3.39
N ALA A 309 -2.60 -7.03 -3.84
CA ALA A 309 -3.57 -7.39 -4.86
C ALA A 309 -5.01 -7.12 -4.41
N ASP A 310 -5.33 -7.43 -3.15
CA ASP A 310 -6.65 -7.18 -2.58
C ASP A 310 -6.89 -5.66 -2.39
N ALA A 311 -5.91 -4.92 -1.87
CA ALA A 311 -6.04 -3.47 -1.68
C ALA A 311 -6.19 -2.70 -3.00
N ASP A 312 -5.55 -3.16 -4.08
CA ASP A 312 -5.70 -2.55 -5.41
C ASP A 312 -7.13 -2.73 -5.96
N LEU A 313 -7.82 -3.82 -5.62
CA LEU A 313 -9.22 -4.06 -5.99
C LEU A 313 -10.15 -3.14 -5.18
N ASP A 314 -9.92 -3.01 -3.87
CA ASP A 314 -10.71 -2.15 -2.99
C ASP A 314 -10.53 -0.65 -3.31
N GLU A 315 -9.31 -0.22 -3.67
CA GLU A 315 -9.04 1.17 -4.08
C GLU A 315 -9.77 1.53 -5.39
N ALA A 316 -9.89 0.59 -6.33
CA ALA A 316 -10.63 0.80 -7.58
C ALA A 316 -12.13 0.97 -7.33
N ASP A 317 -12.70 0.15 -6.44
CA ASP A 317 -14.12 0.22 -6.04
C ASP A 317 -14.41 1.50 -5.25
N LEU A 318 -13.50 1.93 -4.38
CA LEU A 318 -13.64 3.17 -3.60
C LEU A 318 -13.56 4.42 -4.48
N VAL A 319 -12.70 4.41 -5.51
CA VAL A 319 -12.66 5.48 -6.52
C VAL A 319 -13.95 5.51 -7.35
N ASP A 320 -14.49 4.35 -7.76
CA ASP A 320 -15.76 4.30 -8.49
C ASP A 320 -16.94 4.77 -7.62
N GLU A 321 -17.00 4.36 -6.35
CA GLU A 321 -18.03 4.80 -5.41
C GLU A 321 -17.95 6.32 -5.15
N VAL A 322 -16.74 6.86 -4.99
CA VAL A 322 -16.51 8.29 -4.79
C VAL A 322 -16.87 9.09 -6.06
N LEU A 323 -16.52 8.60 -7.25
CA LEU A 323 -16.93 9.19 -8.52
C LEU A 323 -18.46 9.17 -8.68
N GLN A 324 -19.11 8.04 -8.38
CA GLN A 324 -20.56 7.94 -8.39
C GLN A 324 -21.22 8.89 -7.38
N ASN A 325 -20.64 9.02 -6.18
CA ASN A 325 -21.14 9.91 -5.14
C ASN A 325 -20.96 11.39 -5.50
N ALA A 326 -19.86 11.75 -6.15
CA ALA A 326 -19.62 13.09 -6.70
C ALA A 326 -20.61 13.43 -7.83
N VAL A 327 -20.85 12.49 -8.75
CA VAL A 327 -21.86 12.63 -9.82
C VAL A 327 -23.28 12.75 -9.24
N LYS A 328 -23.61 11.95 -8.23
CA LYS A 328 -24.90 12.04 -7.50
C LYS A 328 -25.02 13.35 -6.70
N ALA A 329 -23.93 13.91 -6.22
CA ALA A 329 -23.90 15.21 -5.55
C ALA A 329 -24.12 16.36 -6.55
N ASP A 330 -23.50 16.32 -7.73
CA ASP A 330 -23.75 17.28 -8.82
C ASP A 330 -25.20 17.22 -9.32
N ALA A 331 -25.77 16.02 -9.47
CA ALA A 331 -27.18 15.85 -9.84
C ALA A 331 -28.15 16.42 -8.78
N ARG A 332 -27.85 16.23 -7.50
CA ARG A 332 -28.61 16.82 -6.38
C ARG A 332 -28.44 18.33 -6.30
N PHE A 333 -27.25 18.84 -6.59
CA PHE A 333 -26.96 20.28 -6.66
C PHE A 333 -27.70 20.95 -7.80
N LYS A 334 -27.65 20.40 -9.03
CA LYS A 334 -28.43 20.88 -10.18
C LYS A 334 -29.92 20.84 -9.94
N LYS A 335 -30.42 19.82 -9.23
CA LYS A 335 -31.83 19.73 -8.84
C LYS A 335 -32.22 20.81 -7.83
N ARG A 336 -31.42 21.00 -6.76
CA ARG A 336 -31.61 22.08 -5.77
C ARG A 336 -31.51 23.47 -6.40
N LEU A 337 -30.62 23.67 -7.37
CA LEU A 337 -30.47 24.94 -8.12
C LEU A 337 -31.73 25.21 -8.96
N ARG A 338 -32.26 24.19 -9.64
CA ARG A 338 -33.49 24.29 -10.43
C ARG A 338 -34.71 24.58 -9.55
N ASP A 339 -34.83 23.89 -8.42
CA ASP A 339 -35.93 24.05 -7.48
C ASP A 339 -35.86 25.42 -6.77
N SER A 340 -34.66 25.92 -6.46
CA SER A 340 -34.44 27.26 -5.90
C SER A 340 -34.71 28.37 -6.91
N ILE A 341 -34.39 28.18 -8.19
CA ILE A 341 -34.73 29.15 -9.25
C ILE A 341 -36.25 29.20 -9.41
N VAL A 342 -36.94 28.05 -9.43
CA VAL A 342 -38.39 28.01 -9.58
C VAL A 342 -39.13 28.62 -8.37
N SER A 343 -38.61 28.45 -7.15
CA SER A 343 -39.27 29.01 -5.95
C SER A 343 -38.97 30.49 -5.69
N HIS A 344 -37.87 31.05 -6.23
CA HIS A 344 -37.56 32.48 -6.13
C HIS A 344 -38.11 33.32 -7.29
N THR A 345 -38.71 32.69 -8.31
CA THR A 345 -39.24 33.36 -9.51
C THR A 345 -40.67 33.90 -9.32
N ASP A 346 -41.44 33.43 -8.32
CA ASP A 346 -42.88 33.73 -8.23
C ASP A 346 -43.22 34.97 -7.38
N GLU A 347 -42.34 35.42 -6.47
CA GLU A 347 -42.69 36.43 -5.45
C GLU A 347 -41.99 37.80 -5.63
N THR A 348 -40.87 37.89 -6.37
CA THR A 348 -40.05 39.13 -6.45
C THR A 348 -39.93 39.75 -7.84
N LEU A 349 -40.52 39.14 -8.87
CA LEU A 349 -40.32 39.50 -10.28
C LEU A 349 -41.26 40.61 -10.81
N ARG A 350 -41.92 41.37 -9.93
CA ARG A 350 -42.77 42.52 -10.35
C ARG A 350 -42.32 43.89 -9.85
N ASP A 351 -41.47 43.95 -8.83
CA ASP A 351 -40.99 45.24 -8.27
C ASP A 351 -39.51 45.52 -8.53
N ALA A 352 -38.74 44.55 -9.05
CA ALA A 352 -37.28 44.66 -9.23
C ALA A 352 -36.82 44.93 -10.68
N GLU A 353 -37.73 45.06 -11.64
CA GLU A 353 -37.39 45.17 -13.07
C GLU A 353 -36.86 46.58 -13.44
N ASP A 354 -37.31 47.65 -12.77
CA ASP A 354 -36.93 49.02 -13.14
C ASP A 354 -35.63 49.52 -12.49
N THR A 355 -35.19 48.92 -11.38
CA THR A 355 -34.01 49.41 -10.63
C THR A 355 -32.69 48.71 -11.00
N LEU A 356 -32.77 47.51 -11.61
CA LEU A 356 -31.60 46.66 -11.92
C LEU A 356 -30.92 46.99 -13.26
N VAL A 357 -31.63 47.61 -14.21
CA VAL A 357 -31.07 47.93 -15.53
C VAL A 357 -30.02 49.06 -15.44
N GLU A 358 -30.18 50.00 -14.50
CA GLU A 358 -29.28 51.16 -14.38
C GLU A 358 -27.95 50.84 -13.67
N THR A 359 -27.91 49.81 -12.80
CA THR A 359 -26.70 49.43 -12.04
C THR A 359 -25.87 48.34 -12.72
N PHE A 360 -26.44 47.60 -13.68
CA PHE A 360 -25.76 46.50 -14.38
C PHE A 360 -24.85 46.99 -15.52
N ASP A 361 -25.20 48.09 -16.20
CA ASP A 361 -24.41 48.65 -17.29
C ASP A 361 -23.10 49.30 -16.81
N GLU A 362 -23.08 49.86 -15.60
CA GLU A 362 -21.90 50.52 -15.04
C GLU A 362 -20.86 49.51 -14.50
N ALA A 363 -21.31 48.34 -14.02
CA ALA A 363 -20.44 47.32 -13.45
C ALA A 363 -19.82 46.36 -14.49
N LEU A 364 -20.50 46.12 -15.62
CA LEU A 364 -19.99 45.22 -16.68
C LEU A 364 -18.95 45.88 -17.59
N GLY A 365 -18.91 47.21 -17.68
CA GLY A 365 -17.91 47.93 -18.48
C GLY A 365 -16.47 47.76 -18.00
N THR A 366 -16.25 47.31 -16.75
CA THR A 366 -14.91 47.20 -16.14
C THR A 366 -14.36 45.77 -16.03
N ILE A 367 -15.18 44.73 -16.22
CA ILE A 367 -14.77 43.33 -16.02
C ILE A 367 -14.55 42.57 -17.36
N VAL A 368 -15.06 43.11 -18.47
CA VAL A 368 -14.98 42.44 -19.79
C VAL A 368 -13.60 42.52 -20.45
N GLU A 369 -12.67 43.34 -19.96
CA GLU A 369 -11.38 43.56 -20.64
C GLU A 369 -10.24 42.61 -20.22
N GLU A 370 -10.40 41.78 -19.17
CA GLU A 370 -9.25 41.04 -18.59
C GLU A 370 -9.36 39.49 -18.57
N ALA A 371 -10.40 38.87 -19.15
CA ALA A 371 -10.62 37.42 -19.02
C ALA A 371 -10.95 36.67 -20.33
N SER A 372 -10.43 37.10 -21.49
CA SER A 372 -10.52 36.34 -22.74
C SER A 372 -9.14 35.96 -23.28
N SER A 373 -8.71 34.73 -23.02
CA SER A 373 -7.57 34.12 -23.72
C SER A 373 -7.97 32.73 -24.21
N GLU A 374 -7.97 32.56 -25.54
CA GLU A 374 -8.37 31.35 -26.27
C GLU A 374 -7.62 30.08 -25.83
N LEU A 375 -6.38 30.22 -25.34
CA LEU A 375 -5.51 29.09 -24.98
C LEU A 375 -6.04 28.24 -23.81
N VAL A 376 -6.77 28.85 -22.87
CA VAL A 376 -7.29 28.14 -21.68
C VAL A 376 -8.57 27.38 -22.02
N GLN A 377 -9.36 27.86 -22.98
CA GLN A 377 -10.58 27.17 -23.40
C GLN A 377 -10.27 25.94 -24.26
N GLU A 378 -9.19 25.98 -25.05
CA GLU A 378 -8.74 24.86 -25.88
C GLU A 378 -8.21 23.69 -25.03
N GLU A 379 -7.41 23.96 -24.00
CA GLU A 379 -6.92 22.95 -23.04
C GLU A 379 -8.06 22.33 -22.22
N LEU A 380 -9.04 23.13 -21.78
CA LEU A 380 -10.20 22.63 -21.03
C LEU A 380 -11.10 21.72 -21.89
N ALA A 381 -11.25 22.04 -23.17
CA ALA A 381 -12.02 21.24 -24.12
C ALA A 381 -11.32 19.91 -24.43
N ALA A 382 -9.99 19.93 -24.60
CA ALA A 382 -9.20 18.70 -24.81
C ALA A 382 -9.28 17.76 -23.59
N MET A 383 -9.23 18.31 -22.38
CA MET A 383 -9.34 17.54 -21.13
C MET A 383 -10.75 16.96 -20.92
N ALA A 384 -11.80 17.71 -21.28
CA ALA A 384 -13.19 17.26 -21.24
C ALA A 384 -13.47 16.14 -22.26
N ALA A 385 -12.88 16.22 -23.46
CA ALA A 385 -13.00 15.18 -24.48
C ALA A 385 -12.31 13.87 -24.05
N ALA A 386 -11.12 13.95 -23.47
CA ALA A 386 -10.40 12.79 -22.95
C ALA A 386 -11.15 12.11 -21.79
N ALA A 387 -11.77 12.89 -20.90
CA ALA A 387 -12.60 12.38 -19.80
C ALA A 387 -13.87 11.69 -20.31
N SER A 388 -14.55 12.29 -21.31
CA SER A 388 -15.76 11.68 -21.91
C SER A 388 -15.45 10.34 -22.60
N GLN A 389 -14.31 10.25 -23.28
CA GLN A 389 -13.91 9.03 -24.00
C GLN A 389 -13.51 7.90 -23.04
N ALA A 390 -12.90 8.23 -21.89
CA ALA A 390 -12.62 7.25 -20.83
C ALA A 390 -13.91 6.70 -20.22
N VAL A 391 -14.91 7.56 -20.01
CA VAL A 391 -16.23 7.17 -19.48
C VAL A 391 -17.01 6.30 -20.46
N GLU A 392 -17.03 6.60 -21.76
CA GLU A 392 -17.67 5.74 -22.78
C GLU A 392 -17.02 4.35 -22.89
N ASN A 393 -15.69 4.27 -22.78
CA ASN A 393 -14.97 3.00 -22.80
C ASN A 393 -15.23 2.14 -21.54
N ILE A 394 -15.50 2.78 -20.40
CA ILE A 394 -15.85 2.09 -19.15
C ILE A 394 -17.31 1.67 -19.15
N VAL A 395 -18.22 2.53 -19.62
CA VAL A 395 -19.66 2.23 -19.74
C VAL A 395 -19.91 1.10 -20.73
N SER A 396 -19.21 1.07 -21.87
CA SER A 396 -19.32 -0.01 -22.85
C SER A 396 -18.80 -1.36 -22.32
N ARG A 397 -17.77 -1.36 -21.45
CA ARG A 397 -17.27 -2.56 -20.76
C ARG A 397 -18.24 -3.04 -19.68
N ALA A 398 -18.81 -2.12 -18.91
CA ALA A 398 -19.80 -2.42 -17.87
C ALA A 398 -21.12 -2.93 -18.47
N SER A 399 -21.58 -2.37 -19.60
CA SER A 399 -22.79 -2.86 -20.28
C SER A 399 -22.60 -4.25 -20.87
N LYS A 400 -21.39 -4.56 -21.38
CA LYS A 400 -21.04 -5.89 -21.88
C LYS A 400 -21.03 -6.92 -20.75
N LEU A 401 -20.40 -6.60 -19.62
CA LEU A 401 -20.38 -7.43 -18.42
C LEU A 401 -21.80 -7.67 -17.88
N ARG A 402 -22.62 -6.62 -17.80
CA ARG A 402 -24.01 -6.71 -17.33
C ARG A 402 -24.88 -7.56 -18.25
N SER A 403 -24.74 -7.42 -19.56
CA SER A 403 -25.47 -8.26 -20.53
C SER A 403 -25.06 -9.73 -20.45
N THR A 404 -23.78 -10.02 -20.17
CA THR A 404 -23.32 -11.40 -19.94
C THR A 404 -23.82 -11.97 -18.61
N MET A 405 -23.94 -11.14 -17.57
CA MET A 405 -24.46 -11.56 -16.27
C MET A 405 -25.98 -11.71 -16.26
N GLU A 406 -26.72 -10.90 -17.02
CA GLU A 406 -28.17 -11.05 -17.18
C GLU A 406 -28.52 -12.33 -17.99
N ALA A 407 -27.73 -12.66 -19.02
CA ALA A 407 -27.87 -13.94 -19.74
C ALA A 407 -27.57 -15.15 -18.85
N ILE A 408 -26.57 -15.04 -17.96
CA ILE A 408 -26.26 -16.08 -16.95
C ILE A 408 -27.34 -16.12 -15.85
N ALA A 409 -27.94 -15.01 -15.46
CA ALA A 409 -29.00 -15.01 -14.45
C ALA A 409 -30.28 -15.67 -14.98
N GLU A 410 -30.58 -15.51 -16.27
CA GLU A 410 -31.75 -16.11 -16.93
C GLU A 410 -31.61 -17.64 -17.08
N ASP A 411 -30.42 -18.13 -17.44
CA ASP A 411 -30.12 -19.57 -17.54
C ASP A 411 -30.17 -20.30 -16.17
N TYR A 412 -30.06 -19.57 -15.05
CA TYR A 412 -29.99 -20.13 -13.70
C TYR A 412 -31.24 -19.86 -12.85
N ALA A 413 -32.23 -19.15 -13.38
CA ALA A 413 -33.47 -18.80 -12.68
C ALA A 413 -34.35 -20.02 -12.29
N GLY A 414 -34.05 -21.21 -12.83
CA GLY A 414 -34.82 -22.45 -12.60
C GLY A 414 -34.11 -23.57 -11.82
N VAL A 415 -32.92 -23.33 -11.26
CA VAL A 415 -32.14 -24.38 -10.57
C VAL A 415 -32.17 -24.15 -9.06
N GLU A 416 -32.98 -24.94 -8.33
CA GLU A 416 -32.98 -24.93 -6.86
C GLU A 416 -31.86 -25.81 -6.31
N PHE A 417 -30.91 -25.19 -5.61
CA PHE A 417 -29.80 -25.89 -4.95
C PHE A 417 -30.25 -26.50 -3.63
N ASN A 418 -30.10 -27.82 -3.47
CA ASN A 418 -30.29 -28.51 -2.20
C ASN A 418 -29.00 -29.23 -1.76
N ALA A 419 -28.97 -29.64 -0.49
CA ALA A 419 -27.79 -30.19 0.18
C ALA A 419 -27.28 -31.53 -0.38
N GLU A 420 -27.96 -32.13 -1.36
CA GLU A 420 -27.59 -33.39 -2.00
C GLU A 420 -26.97 -33.21 -3.40
N THR A 421 -26.77 -31.96 -3.85
CA THR A 421 -26.22 -31.66 -5.19
C THR A 421 -24.78 -32.22 -5.31
N PRO A 422 -24.51 -33.17 -6.22
CA PRO A 422 -23.20 -33.82 -6.31
C PRO A 422 -22.09 -32.82 -6.67
N ALA A 423 -20.92 -32.94 -6.02
CA ALA A 423 -19.77 -32.04 -6.23
C ALA A 423 -19.29 -31.97 -7.70
N SER A 424 -19.55 -33.01 -8.51
CA SER A 424 -19.25 -33.03 -9.95
C SER A 424 -20.16 -32.09 -10.76
N GLU A 425 -21.43 -31.93 -10.38
CA GLU A 425 -22.33 -30.95 -11.00
C GLU A 425 -21.95 -29.53 -10.59
N LEU A 426 -21.62 -29.31 -9.32
CA LEU A 426 -21.14 -28.01 -8.83
C LEU A 426 -19.84 -27.58 -9.54
N HIS A 427 -18.93 -28.53 -9.77
CA HIS A 427 -17.67 -28.27 -10.47
C HIS A 427 -17.87 -28.01 -11.98
N GLY A 428 -18.82 -28.70 -12.62
CA GLY A 428 -19.21 -28.42 -14.00
C GLY A 428 -19.84 -27.04 -14.18
N LEU A 429 -20.58 -26.56 -13.18
CA LEU A 429 -21.18 -25.22 -13.16
C LEU A 429 -20.14 -24.12 -12.92
N LEU A 430 -19.17 -24.34 -12.02
CA LEU A 430 -18.07 -23.39 -11.77
C LEU A 430 -17.11 -23.26 -12.96
N GLN A 431 -16.96 -24.29 -13.79
CA GLN A 431 -16.14 -24.21 -15.01
C GLN A 431 -16.76 -23.39 -16.15
N ARG A 432 -18.05 -23.07 -16.09
CA ARG A 432 -18.78 -22.26 -17.09
C ARG A 432 -18.82 -20.76 -16.78
N LEU A 433 -18.35 -20.36 -15.59
CA LEU A 433 -18.10 -18.96 -15.27
C LEU A 433 -16.93 -18.44 -16.12
N PRO A 434 -17.00 -17.22 -16.69
CA PRO A 434 -15.96 -16.72 -17.57
C PRO A 434 -14.65 -16.59 -16.80
N LYS A 435 -13.58 -17.22 -17.30
CA LYS A 435 -12.25 -17.12 -16.71
C LYS A 435 -11.60 -15.83 -17.16
N THR A 436 -10.78 -15.25 -16.27
CA THR A 436 -10.15 -13.91 -16.28
C THR A 436 -9.34 -13.51 -17.54
N GLY A 437 -9.32 -14.33 -18.59
CA GLY A 437 -8.66 -14.05 -19.88
C GLY A 437 -9.57 -13.58 -21.02
N GLU A 438 -10.89 -13.78 -20.97
CA GLU A 438 -11.79 -13.46 -22.10
C GLU A 438 -12.31 -12.00 -22.10
N VAL A 439 -11.97 -11.19 -21.09
CA VAL A 439 -12.33 -9.76 -21.01
C VAL A 439 -11.18 -8.85 -21.47
N LYS A 440 -10.36 -9.32 -22.43
CA LYS A 440 -9.42 -8.45 -23.16
C LYS A 440 -9.90 -8.25 -24.59
N GLY A 441 -10.62 -7.15 -24.76
CA GLY A 441 -11.07 -6.55 -26.01
C GLY A 441 -11.77 -5.24 -25.71
#